data_AF-A0A2R7L4X9-F1
#
_entry.id   AF-A0A2R7L4X9-F1
#
_cell.length_a   1.000
_cell.length_b   1.000
_cell.length_c   1.000
_cell.angle_alpha   90.00
_cell.angle_beta   90.00
_cell.angle_gamma   90.00
#
_symmetry.space_group_name_H-M   'P 1'
#
loop_
_entity.id
_entity.type
_entity.pdbx_description
1 polymer ?
#
loop_
_entity_poly.entity_id
_entity_poly.type
_entity_poly.pdbx_seq_one_letter_code
_entity_poly.pdbx_strand_id
1 'polypeptide(L)'
;MCDDDIHPGLVVDPTLSRRAFGLMAVAGVGIATAARAGAPVVEKDVEIKTADGVADAALYYPEGKGSWPAVLLWPDVMSLRPAFREMGRRLASSGYVVLVPNLYYRARKAPVIDGAFNFANPEDRAKIMPLRATVTPEGTDRDAVAYLAFLDAQPQTNRKKKAGVQGYCMGGPLSVRTAAAVPDRIAAVASFHGGGMVIDAPTSPHLLLPKTRAEYLICVAENDDQRDPADKDKLKAALDAAGRPSKLEVYAGAAHGWTVPGGQVFNLPAAEKAWAELLALYGRVLV
;
A
#
# COMPACT_ATOMS: atom_id res chain seq x y z
N MET A 1 -11.09 13.94 -10.65
CA MET A 1 -10.26 14.05 -11.86
C MET A 1 -9.05 13.17 -11.64
N CYS A 2 -8.94 12.08 -12.42
CA CYS A 2 -7.79 11.17 -12.43
C CYS A 2 -7.45 10.76 -13.88
N ASP A 3 -7.81 11.62 -14.85
CA ASP A 3 -7.94 11.25 -16.27
C ASP A 3 -6.97 12.02 -17.18
N ASP A 4 -6.26 13.02 -16.66
CA ASP A 4 -5.36 13.88 -17.45
C ASP A 4 -3.87 13.43 -17.36
N ASP A 5 -3.57 12.41 -16.55
CA ASP A 5 -2.22 11.87 -16.42
C ASP A 5 -1.93 10.83 -17.53
N ILE A 6 -1.10 11.18 -18.52
CA ILE A 6 0.08 10.43 -19.03
C ILE A 6 0.68 11.10 -20.27
N HIS A 7 2.02 11.29 -20.26
CA HIS A 7 2.76 11.76 -21.43
C HIS A 7 2.87 10.67 -22.51
N PRO A 8 2.60 10.99 -23.79
CA PRO A 8 2.69 10.02 -24.88
C PRO A 8 4.14 9.84 -25.34
N GLY A 9 4.71 8.65 -25.09
CA GLY A 9 5.90 8.20 -25.82
C GLY A 9 6.90 7.40 -24.99
N LEU A 10 6.82 6.07 -25.09
CA LEU A 10 7.91 5.14 -25.47
C LEU A 10 7.49 3.71 -25.12
N VAL A 11 7.06 2.94 -26.13
CA VAL A 11 6.80 1.50 -26.01
C VAL A 11 7.67 0.77 -27.00
N VAL A 12 8.57 -0.09 -26.51
CA VAL A 12 8.95 -1.37 -27.14
C VAL A 12 9.40 -2.34 -26.04
N ASP A 13 8.59 -3.36 -25.69
CA ASP A 13 9.08 -4.63 -25.11
C ASP A 13 8.41 -5.80 -25.83
N PRO A 14 9.19 -6.49 -26.67
CA PRO A 14 9.02 -7.90 -26.93
C PRO A 14 10.29 -8.66 -26.47
N THR A 15 10.09 -9.64 -25.59
CA THR A 15 11.03 -10.72 -25.24
C THR A 15 12.06 -10.49 -24.12
N LEU A 16 11.58 -10.16 -22.91
CA LEU A 16 12.25 -10.61 -21.68
C LEU A 16 12.20 -12.14 -21.53
N SER A 17 13.03 -12.84 -22.31
CA SER A 17 13.22 -14.28 -22.20
C SER A 17 14.02 -14.65 -20.94
N ARG A 18 13.70 -15.81 -20.37
CA ARG A 18 14.30 -16.33 -19.14
C ARG A 18 15.78 -16.72 -19.33
N ARG A 19 16.73 -15.78 -19.20
CA ARG A 19 18.15 -16.01 -18.81
C ARG A 19 18.96 -14.70 -18.78
N ALA A 20 19.14 -14.14 -17.58
CA ALA A 20 20.16 -13.11 -17.31
C ALA A 20 20.61 -13.15 -15.83
N PHE A 21 20.95 -14.34 -15.33
CA PHE A 21 21.62 -14.52 -14.04
C PHE A 21 23.04 -15.03 -14.34
N GLY A 22 24.03 -14.13 -14.29
CA GLY A 22 25.39 -14.46 -14.70
C GLY A 22 26.37 -13.29 -14.64
N LEU A 23 27.07 -13.19 -13.50
CA LEU A 23 28.43 -12.64 -13.35
C LEU A 23 28.72 -11.21 -13.86
N MET A 24 28.74 -10.26 -12.93
CA MET A 24 29.85 -9.30 -12.85
C MET A 24 30.36 -9.15 -11.40
N ALA A 25 31.67 -9.29 -11.25
CA ALA A 25 32.52 -8.81 -10.15
C ALA A 25 33.66 -8.03 -10.85
N VAL A 26 34.41 -7.07 -10.29
CA VAL A 26 34.62 -6.52 -8.93
C VAL A 26 34.83 -4.98 -9.12
N ALA A 27 34.81 -4.06 -8.15
CA ALA A 27 34.79 -4.15 -6.67
C ALA A 27 34.12 -2.89 -6.06
N GLY A 28 33.86 -2.92 -4.75
CA GLY A 28 33.45 -1.76 -3.96
C GLY A 28 33.29 -2.12 -2.48
N VAL A 29 33.95 -1.40 -1.58
CA VAL A 29 33.81 -1.60 -0.13
C VAL A 29 32.44 -1.07 0.29
N GLY A 30 31.50 -1.98 0.54
CA GLY A 30 30.13 -1.69 0.94
C GLY A 30 29.64 -2.73 1.93
N ILE A 31 28.87 -2.29 2.93
CA ILE A 31 28.42 -3.13 4.04
C ILE A 31 27.65 -4.33 3.49
N ALA A 32 28.16 -5.53 3.77
CA ALA A 32 27.46 -6.77 3.46
C ALA A 32 26.24 -6.93 4.39
N THR A 33 25.14 -6.28 4.05
CA THR A 33 23.81 -6.70 4.52
C THR A 33 23.56 -8.07 3.91
N ALA A 34 23.95 -9.12 4.64
CA ALA A 34 23.51 -10.47 4.34
C ALA A 34 21.99 -10.43 4.26
N ALA A 35 21.45 -10.60 3.05
CA ALA A 35 20.01 -10.70 2.84
C ALA A 35 19.56 -11.94 3.62
N ARG A 36 18.98 -11.71 4.81
CA ARG A 36 18.26 -12.76 5.52
C ARG A 36 17.23 -13.29 4.53
N ALA A 37 17.36 -14.56 4.15
CA ALA A 37 16.27 -15.25 3.48
C ALA A 37 15.02 -15.02 4.35
N GLY A 38 14.01 -14.39 3.76
CA GLY A 38 12.77 -14.07 4.49
C GLY A 38 12.18 -15.35 5.07
N ALA A 39 11.46 -15.23 6.18
CA ALA A 39 10.78 -16.39 6.75
C ALA A 39 9.88 -17.02 5.67
N PRO A 40 9.80 -18.36 5.55
CA PRO A 40 8.79 -19.00 4.71
C PRO A 40 7.40 -18.49 5.07
N VAL A 41 6.50 -18.37 4.09
CA VAL A 41 5.20 -17.70 4.25
C VAL A 41 4.07 -18.64 3.87
N VAL A 42 3.06 -18.70 4.72
CA VAL A 42 1.76 -19.26 4.36
C VAL A 42 0.93 -18.18 3.68
N GLU A 43 0.38 -18.50 2.51
CA GLU A 43 -0.62 -17.70 1.80
C GLU A 43 -1.97 -18.43 1.83
N LYS A 44 -3.06 -17.67 2.02
CA LYS A 44 -4.43 -18.16 1.95
C LYS A 44 -5.33 -17.15 1.29
N ASP A 45 -6.15 -17.59 0.34
CA ASP A 45 -7.35 -16.84 -0.02
C ASP A 45 -8.40 -17.00 1.08
N VAL A 46 -9.02 -15.89 1.47
CA VAL A 46 -9.97 -15.82 2.58
C VAL A 46 -11.19 -14.98 2.18
N GLU A 47 -12.33 -15.29 2.80
CA GLU A 47 -13.57 -14.55 2.66
C GLU A 47 -13.93 -13.89 4.00
N ILE A 48 -14.16 -12.58 3.98
CA ILE A 48 -14.40 -11.76 5.17
C ILE A 48 -15.81 -11.21 5.11
N LYS A 49 -16.64 -11.57 6.10
CA LYS A 49 -17.98 -10.98 6.24
C LYS A 49 -17.87 -9.53 6.69
N THR A 50 -18.29 -8.61 5.83
CA THR A 50 -18.43 -7.18 6.12
C THR A 50 -19.90 -6.82 6.33
N ALA A 51 -20.19 -5.53 6.57
CA ALA A 51 -21.56 -5.02 6.58
C ALA A 51 -22.20 -4.98 5.18
N ASP A 52 -21.40 -4.84 4.12
CA ASP A 52 -21.87 -4.56 2.75
C ASP A 52 -21.70 -5.78 1.81
N GLY A 53 -21.34 -6.95 2.34
CA GLY A 53 -21.14 -8.18 1.58
C GLY A 53 -20.01 -9.06 2.11
N VAL A 54 -19.59 -10.04 1.32
CA VAL A 54 -18.43 -10.88 1.62
C VAL A 54 -17.25 -10.41 0.76
N ALA A 55 -16.21 -9.93 1.42
CA ALA A 55 -15.00 -9.46 0.78
C ALA A 55 -14.02 -10.61 0.57
N ASP A 56 -13.58 -10.83 -0.66
CA ASP A 56 -12.45 -11.70 -0.96
C ASP A 56 -11.12 -10.97 -0.68
N ALA A 57 -10.18 -11.68 -0.08
CA ALA A 57 -8.88 -11.13 0.32
C ALA A 57 -7.80 -12.23 0.31
N ALA A 58 -6.54 -11.82 0.32
CA ALA A 58 -5.41 -12.72 0.53
C ALA A 58 -4.73 -12.43 1.89
N LEU A 59 -4.60 -13.48 2.70
CA LEU A 59 -3.96 -13.47 4.01
C LEU A 59 -2.58 -14.13 3.93
N TYR A 60 -1.58 -13.47 4.49
CA TYR A 60 -0.19 -13.92 4.54
C TYR A 60 0.32 -13.90 5.99
N TYR A 61 1.11 -14.90 6.38
CA TYR A 61 1.82 -14.89 7.66
C TYR A 61 3.07 -15.79 7.64
N PRO A 62 4.07 -15.55 8.51
CA PRO A 62 5.24 -16.42 8.61
C PRO A 62 4.88 -17.85 9.00
N GLU A 63 5.57 -18.83 8.43
CA GLU A 63 5.53 -20.21 8.92
C GLU A 63 6.19 -20.35 10.31
N GLY A 64 5.78 -21.39 11.02
CA GLY A 64 6.37 -21.79 12.30
C GLY A 64 5.56 -21.34 13.53
N LYS A 65 6.23 -21.35 14.68
CA LYS A 65 5.62 -21.03 15.98
C LYS A 65 5.92 -19.57 16.34
N GLY A 66 4.88 -18.76 16.45
CA GLY A 66 4.99 -17.35 16.83
C GLY A 66 3.64 -16.66 16.84
N SER A 67 3.62 -15.40 17.25
CA SER A 67 2.52 -14.49 16.97
C SER A 67 3.08 -13.12 16.62
N TRP A 68 2.57 -12.53 15.54
CA TRP A 68 3.16 -11.38 14.86
C TRP A 68 2.20 -10.18 14.87
N PRO A 69 2.71 -8.94 14.77
CA PRO A 69 1.85 -7.78 14.56
C PRO A 69 1.08 -7.89 13.24
N ALA A 70 -0.14 -7.36 13.23
CA ALA A 70 -1.00 -7.35 12.05
C ALA A 70 -0.73 -6.12 11.18
N VAL A 71 -0.86 -6.27 9.86
CA VAL A 71 -0.82 -5.18 8.88
C VAL A 71 -1.96 -5.33 7.87
N LEU A 72 -2.70 -4.25 7.65
CA LEU A 72 -3.61 -4.13 6.50
C LEU A 72 -2.88 -3.45 5.34
N LEU A 73 -2.86 -4.08 4.16
CA LEU A 73 -2.22 -3.55 2.95
C LEU A 73 -3.30 -3.26 1.91
N TRP A 74 -3.66 -1.99 1.77
CA TRP A 74 -4.56 -1.52 0.72
C TRP A 74 -3.84 -1.47 -0.64
N PRO A 75 -4.28 -2.24 -1.64
CA PRO A 75 -3.66 -2.21 -2.97
C PRO A 75 -3.97 -0.90 -3.71
N ASP A 76 -3.37 -0.73 -4.89
CA ASP A 76 -3.71 0.36 -5.80
C ASP A 76 -5.07 0.16 -6.49
N VAL A 77 -5.38 1.06 -7.42
CA VAL A 77 -6.64 1.10 -8.15
C VAL A 77 -6.93 -0.14 -9.03
N MET A 78 -5.95 -1.01 -9.29
CA MET A 78 -6.16 -2.32 -9.94
C MET A 78 -6.36 -3.48 -8.93
N SER A 79 -6.51 -3.18 -7.64
CA SER A 79 -6.90 -4.10 -6.56
C SER A 79 -5.96 -5.31 -6.38
N LEU A 80 -6.46 -6.35 -5.69
CA LEU A 80 -5.80 -7.61 -5.38
C LEU A 80 -5.43 -8.37 -6.68
N ARG A 81 -4.17 -8.21 -7.10
CA ARG A 81 -3.56 -8.88 -8.26
C ARG A 81 -2.15 -9.40 -7.90
N PRO A 82 -1.44 -10.15 -8.78
CA PRO A 82 -0.16 -10.77 -8.47
C PRO A 82 0.90 -9.84 -7.84
N ALA A 83 1.00 -8.57 -8.28
CA ALA A 83 1.92 -7.60 -7.68
C ALA A 83 1.65 -7.37 -6.18
N PHE A 84 0.39 -7.18 -5.78
CA PHE A 84 0.03 -7.00 -4.37
C PHE A 84 0.06 -8.28 -3.55
N ARG A 85 -0.14 -9.44 -4.19
CA ARG A 85 0.11 -10.74 -3.57
C ARG A 85 1.59 -10.93 -3.22
N GLU A 86 2.49 -10.56 -4.13
CA GLU A 86 3.93 -10.57 -3.87
C GLU A 86 4.32 -9.58 -2.77
N MET A 87 3.75 -8.37 -2.75
CA MET A 87 4.02 -7.40 -1.69
C MET A 87 3.47 -7.86 -0.33
N GLY A 88 2.30 -8.50 -0.28
CA GLY A 88 1.77 -9.15 0.92
C GLY A 88 2.68 -10.27 1.43
N ARG A 89 3.13 -11.15 0.54
CA ARG A 89 4.09 -12.23 0.84
C ARG A 89 5.43 -11.69 1.35
N ARG A 90 6.00 -10.68 0.67
CA ARG A 90 7.26 -10.02 1.04
C ARG A 90 7.18 -9.33 2.41
N LEU A 91 6.04 -8.73 2.74
CA LEU A 91 5.84 -8.15 4.06
C LEU A 91 5.68 -9.25 5.11
N ALA A 92 4.92 -10.31 4.83
CA ALA A 92 4.79 -11.43 5.74
C ALA A 92 6.14 -12.11 6.05
N SER A 93 7.01 -12.31 5.05
CA SER A 93 8.36 -12.87 5.26
C SER A 93 9.27 -11.99 6.13
N SER A 94 8.88 -10.73 6.35
CA SER A 94 9.51 -9.77 7.27
C SER A 94 8.93 -9.81 8.70
N GLY A 95 7.99 -10.72 9.00
CA GLY A 95 7.50 -10.98 10.36
C GLY A 95 6.15 -10.34 10.72
N TYR A 96 5.19 -10.29 9.78
CA TYR A 96 3.88 -9.66 9.96
C TYR A 96 2.73 -10.58 9.52
N VAL A 97 1.56 -10.49 10.16
CA VAL A 97 0.31 -11.06 9.62
C VAL A 97 -0.30 -10.02 8.69
N VAL A 98 -0.32 -10.27 7.38
CA VAL A 98 -0.68 -9.27 6.36
C VAL A 98 -1.98 -9.65 5.68
N LEU A 99 -2.93 -8.73 5.61
CA LEU A 99 -4.14 -8.87 4.81
C LEU A 99 -4.10 -7.92 3.61
N VAL A 100 -4.37 -8.46 2.42
CA VAL A 100 -4.52 -7.70 1.16
C VAL A 100 -5.96 -7.90 0.65
N PRO A 101 -6.88 -6.97 0.89
CA PRO A 101 -8.28 -7.11 0.48
C PRO A 101 -8.49 -6.75 -1.00
N ASN A 102 -9.52 -7.32 -1.62
CA ASN A 102 -10.09 -6.77 -2.85
C ASN A 102 -10.89 -5.49 -2.53
N LEU A 103 -10.51 -4.37 -3.14
CA LEU A 103 -11.21 -3.08 -2.99
C LEU A 103 -12.65 -3.12 -3.50
N TYR A 104 -12.92 -3.94 -4.52
CA TYR A 104 -14.15 -3.87 -5.31
C TYR A 104 -15.07 -5.08 -5.11
N TYR A 105 -14.95 -5.78 -3.98
CA TYR A 105 -15.75 -6.99 -3.69
C TYR A 105 -17.28 -6.77 -3.81
N ARG A 106 -17.74 -5.53 -3.60
CA ARG A 106 -19.14 -5.10 -3.79
C ARG A 106 -19.62 -5.20 -5.26
N ALA A 107 -18.70 -5.20 -6.22
CA ALA A 107 -18.97 -5.26 -7.67
C ALA A 107 -18.43 -6.53 -8.33
N ARG A 108 -17.24 -7.00 -7.96
CA ARG A 108 -16.58 -8.18 -8.56
C ARG A 108 -15.52 -8.75 -7.62
N LYS A 109 -15.40 -10.08 -7.56
CA LYS A 109 -14.25 -10.79 -6.96
C LYS A 109 -12.94 -10.47 -7.71
N ALA A 110 -11.81 -10.62 -7.03
CA ALA A 110 -10.48 -10.51 -7.63
C ALA A 110 -10.12 -11.74 -8.48
N PRO A 111 -9.27 -11.59 -9.52
CA PRO A 111 -8.73 -10.33 -10.04
C PRO A 111 -9.83 -9.50 -10.73
N VAL A 112 -9.77 -8.18 -10.54
CA VAL A 112 -10.82 -7.25 -11.00
C VAL A 112 -10.54 -6.68 -12.40
N ILE A 113 -9.28 -6.80 -12.86
CA ILE A 113 -8.81 -6.42 -14.19
C ILE A 113 -8.45 -7.70 -14.94
N ASP A 114 -9.10 -7.91 -16.08
CA ASP A 114 -8.87 -9.04 -16.95
C ASP A 114 -7.79 -8.70 -17.99
N GLY A 115 -6.71 -9.49 -18.05
CA GLY A 115 -5.68 -9.36 -19.08
C GLY A 115 -4.68 -8.21 -18.87
N ALA A 116 -4.17 -7.66 -19.96
CA ALA A 116 -3.25 -6.52 -19.94
C ALA A 116 -4.00 -5.21 -19.68
N PHE A 117 -3.34 -4.28 -18.97
CA PHE A 117 -3.90 -2.97 -18.64
C PHE A 117 -2.85 -1.89 -18.90
N ASN A 118 -3.21 -0.87 -19.66
CA ASN A 118 -2.34 0.26 -19.94
C ASN A 118 -2.99 1.56 -19.44
N PHE A 119 -2.40 2.22 -18.44
CA PHE A 119 -2.93 3.52 -17.98
C PHE A 119 -2.89 4.60 -19.08
N ALA A 120 -2.02 4.46 -20.10
CA ALA A 120 -2.00 5.37 -21.24
C ALA A 120 -3.20 5.19 -22.20
N ASN A 121 -3.99 4.13 -22.03
CA ASN A 121 -5.17 3.84 -22.85
C ASN A 121 -6.45 4.34 -22.15
N PRO A 122 -7.17 5.33 -22.73
CA PRO A 122 -8.45 5.80 -22.17
C PRO A 122 -9.50 4.70 -21.98
N GLU A 123 -9.55 3.70 -22.86
CA GLU A 123 -10.50 2.58 -22.74
C GLU A 123 -10.20 1.67 -21.54
N ASP A 124 -8.92 1.50 -21.20
CA ASP A 124 -8.53 0.76 -20.01
C ASP A 124 -8.88 1.55 -18.74
N ARG A 125 -8.55 2.85 -18.69
CA ARG A 125 -8.94 3.73 -17.57
C ARG A 125 -10.47 3.74 -17.35
N ALA A 126 -11.26 3.77 -18.41
CA ALA A 126 -12.72 3.74 -18.34
C ALA A 126 -13.28 2.48 -17.64
N LYS A 127 -12.60 1.33 -17.72
CA LYS A 127 -13.01 0.08 -17.02
C LYS A 127 -12.90 0.21 -15.50
N ILE A 128 -11.99 1.06 -15.01
CA ILE A 128 -11.74 1.25 -13.57
C ILE A 128 -12.72 2.20 -12.91
N MET A 129 -13.17 3.25 -13.61
CA MET A 129 -14.04 4.28 -13.02
C MET A 129 -15.30 3.76 -12.31
N PRO A 130 -16.10 2.83 -12.87
CA PRO A 130 -17.25 2.27 -12.16
C PRO A 130 -16.86 1.43 -10.93
N LEU A 131 -15.71 0.76 -10.96
CA LEU A 131 -15.19 0.00 -9.81
C LEU A 131 -14.75 0.95 -8.69
N ARG A 132 -13.96 1.98 -9.02
CA ARG A 132 -13.53 3.04 -8.10
C ARG A 132 -14.72 3.72 -7.41
N ALA A 133 -15.82 3.96 -8.14
CA ALA A 133 -17.03 4.56 -7.56
C ALA A 133 -17.68 3.72 -6.44
N THR A 134 -17.38 2.41 -6.35
CA THR A 134 -17.85 1.55 -5.25
C THR A 134 -17.03 1.68 -3.95
N VAL A 135 -15.84 2.27 -4.01
CA VAL A 135 -14.98 2.52 -2.85
C VAL A 135 -15.35 3.87 -2.25
N THR A 136 -16.43 3.89 -1.47
CA THR A 136 -16.86 5.11 -0.81
C THR A 136 -16.06 5.36 0.47
N PRO A 137 -15.89 6.64 0.85
CA PRO A 137 -15.66 7.08 2.21
C PRO A 137 -16.21 6.15 3.32
N GLU A 138 -17.53 6.06 3.47
CA GLU A 138 -18.15 5.37 4.62
C GLU A 138 -18.06 3.83 4.49
N GLY A 139 -17.98 3.31 3.27
CA GLY A 139 -17.71 1.89 3.02
C GLY A 139 -16.30 1.50 3.48
N THR A 140 -15.31 2.36 3.22
CA THR A 140 -13.92 2.17 3.67
C THR A 140 -13.81 2.11 5.20
N ASP A 141 -14.58 2.96 5.91
CA ASP A 141 -14.58 2.94 7.38
C ASP A 141 -15.12 1.60 7.92
N ARG A 142 -16.20 1.08 7.32
CA ARG A 142 -16.79 -0.23 7.68
C ARG A 142 -15.84 -1.39 7.35
N ASP A 143 -15.20 -1.33 6.18
CA ASP A 143 -14.25 -2.34 5.73
C ASP A 143 -13.00 -2.37 6.63
N ALA A 144 -12.46 -1.20 7.00
CA ALA A 144 -11.34 -1.08 7.94
C ALA A 144 -11.64 -1.77 9.28
N VAL A 145 -12.83 -1.53 9.87
CA VAL A 145 -13.25 -2.19 11.11
C VAL A 145 -13.36 -3.71 10.92
N ALA A 146 -13.98 -4.19 9.83
CA ALA A 146 -14.13 -5.61 9.55
C ALA A 146 -12.79 -6.32 9.31
N TYR A 147 -11.89 -5.70 8.56
CA TYR A 147 -10.57 -6.25 8.22
C TYR A 147 -9.63 -6.30 9.42
N LEU A 148 -9.62 -5.28 10.28
CA LEU A 148 -8.84 -5.33 11.52
C LEU A 148 -9.43 -6.33 12.53
N ALA A 149 -10.76 -6.48 12.60
CA ALA A 149 -11.39 -7.52 13.41
C ALA A 149 -11.04 -8.94 12.89
N PHE A 150 -11.03 -9.14 11.58
CA PHE A 150 -10.60 -10.39 10.96
C PHE A 150 -9.13 -10.71 11.25
N LEU A 151 -8.24 -9.72 11.09
CA LEU A 151 -6.81 -9.85 11.43
C LEU A 151 -6.61 -10.22 12.90
N ASP A 152 -7.31 -9.54 13.81
CA ASP A 152 -7.27 -9.82 15.26
C ASP A 152 -7.78 -11.21 15.63
N ALA A 153 -8.68 -11.79 14.84
CA ALA A 153 -9.21 -13.14 15.07
C ALA A 153 -8.25 -14.26 14.65
N GLN A 154 -7.18 -13.97 13.90
CA GLN A 154 -6.23 -15.00 13.46
C GLN A 154 -5.35 -15.48 14.62
N PRO A 155 -5.14 -16.80 14.82
CA PRO A 155 -4.29 -17.32 15.89
C PRO A 155 -2.81 -16.91 15.76
N GLN A 156 -2.38 -16.49 14.56
CA GLN A 156 -1.05 -15.93 14.29
C GLN A 156 -0.90 -14.47 14.74
N THR A 157 -1.99 -13.75 15.03
CA THR A 157 -1.95 -12.32 15.35
C THR A 157 -1.69 -12.08 16.83
N ASN A 158 -0.61 -11.37 17.14
CA ASN A 158 -0.33 -10.92 18.49
C ASN A 158 -1.13 -9.65 18.82
N ARG A 159 -2.32 -9.82 19.38
CA ARG A 159 -3.21 -8.72 19.77
C ARG A 159 -2.68 -7.81 20.88
N LYS A 160 -1.57 -8.15 21.56
CA LYS A 160 -0.89 -7.26 22.52
C LYS A 160 -0.11 -6.16 21.80
N LYS A 161 0.34 -6.41 20.57
CA LYS A 161 1.01 -5.43 19.70
C LYS A 161 -0.02 -4.57 18.97
N LYS A 162 0.36 -3.32 18.64
CA LYS A 162 -0.43 -2.47 17.73
C LYS A 162 -0.35 -3.01 16.29
N ALA A 163 -1.17 -2.47 15.39
CA ALA A 163 -1.23 -2.87 13.98
C ALA A 163 -0.74 -1.73 13.07
N GLY A 164 -0.22 -2.12 11.91
CA GLY A 164 0.09 -1.19 10.83
C GLY A 164 -1.03 -1.15 9.78
N VAL A 165 -1.08 -0.08 9.01
CA VAL A 165 -1.78 -0.04 7.73
C VAL A 165 -0.90 0.66 6.72
N GLN A 166 -0.89 0.17 5.49
CA GLN A 166 -0.26 0.85 4.37
C GLN A 166 -1.10 0.79 3.11
N GLY A 167 -0.84 1.71 2.19
CA GLY A 167 -1.48 1.68 0.90
C GLY A 167 -0.77 2.46 -0.18
N TYR A 168 -1.16 2.15 -1.41
CA TYR A 168 -0.47 2.52 -2.64
C TYR A 168 -1.46 3.20 -3.58
N CYS A 169 -1.09 4.31 -4.24
CA CYS A 169 -2.01 5.06 -5.10
C CYS A 169 -3.32 5.39 -4.33
N MET A 170 -4.45 4.81 -4.75
CA MET A 170 -5.74 4.94 -4.09
C MET A 170 -5.76 4.36 -2.66
N GLY A 171 -4.92 3.37 -2.33
CA GLY A 171 -4.80 2.82 -0.98
C GLY A 171 -4.18 3.79 0.05
N GLY A 172 -3.45 4.81 -0.40
CA GLY A 172 -2.85 5.84 0.47
C GLY A 172 -3.89 6.54 1.36
N PRO A 173 -4.91 7.22 0.80
CA PRO A 173 -5.96 7.85 1.59
C PRO A 173 -6.79 6.84 2.41
N LEU A 174 -7.02 5.62 1.91
CA LEU A 174 -7.71 4.55 2.67
C LEU A 174 -6.94 4.15 3.94
N SER A 175 -5.61 4.27 3.93
CA SER A 175 -4.74 3.95 5.07
C SER A 175 -4.85 5.00 6.19
N VAL A 176 -4.85 6.28 5.83
CA VAL A 176 -5.14 7.37 6.79
C VAL A 176 -6.53 7.21 7.39
N ARG A 177 -7.50 6.87 6.55
CA ARG A 177 -8.89 6.66 6.94
C ARG A 177 -9.07 5.44 7.86
N THR A 178 -8.40 4.33 7.58
CA THR A 178 -8.31 3.16 8.46
C THR A 178 -7.84 3.56 9.86
N ALA A 179 -6.78 4.37 9.96
CA ALA A 179 -6.27 4.84 11.23
C ALA A 179 -7.21 5.80 11.99
N ALA A 180 -8.20 6.40 11.32
CA ALA A 180 -9.25 7.20 11.95
C ALA A 180 -10.49 6.36 12.33
N ALA A 181 -10.77 5.27 11.61
CA ALA A 181 -11.85 4.33 11.90
C ALA A 181 -11.53 3.40 13.08
N VAL A 182 -10.26 3.01 13.26
CA VAL A 182 -9.77 2.12 14.34
C VAL A 182 -8.55 2.72 15.06
N PRO A 183 -8.67 3.92 15.67
CA PRO A 183 -7.53 4.72 16.12
C PRO A 183 -6.79 4.16 17.33
N ASP A 184 -7.45 3.36 18.16
CA ASP A 184 -6.79 2.68 19.28
C ASP A 184 -6.02 1.42 18.85
N ARG A 185 -6.26 0.89 17.64
CA ARG A 185 -5.63 -0.33 17.12
C ARG A 185 -4.40 -0.06 16.27
N ILE A 186 -4.44 0.98 15.44
CA ILE A 186 -3.40 1.35 14.48
C ILE A 186 -2.34 2.25 15.12
N ALA A 187 -1.06 1.88 15.01
CA ALA A 187 0.08 2.70 15.43
C ALA A 187 0.99 3.15 14.28
N ALA A 188 0.85 2.56 13.09
CA ALA A 188 1.63 2.93 11.91
C ALA A 188 0.71 3.15 10.70
N VAL A 189 0.94 4.22 9.96
CA VAL A 189 0.35 4.46 8.64
C VAL A 189 1.45 4.71 7.63
N ALA A 190 1.46 3.97 6.51
CA ALA A 190 2.34 4.26 5.38
C ALA A 190 1.55 4.54 4.09
N SER A 191 1.93 5.57 3.35
CA SER A 191 1.35 5.93 2.06
C SER A 191 2.45 6.05 1.02
N PHE A 192 2.29 5.40 -0.12
CA PHE A 192 3.21 5.45 -1.25
C PHE A 192 2.44 5.94 -2.48
N HIS A 193 2.92 7.02 -3.12
CA HIS A 193 2.20 7.70 -4.22
C HIS A 193 0.72 7.92 -3.89
N GLY A 194 0.42 8.31 -2.64
CA GLY A 194 -0.96 8.46 -2.18
C GLY A 194 -1.72 9.54 -2.97
N GLY A 195 -2.63 9.12 -3.85
CA GLY A 195 -3.43 10.05 -4.64
C GLY A 195 -4.58 10.64 -3.82
N GLY A 196 -4.75 11.97 -3.85
CA GLY A 196 -5.85 12.66 -3.14
C GLY A 196 -5.71 12.65 -1.61
N MET A 197 -4.48 12.67 -1.09
CA MET A 197 -4.20 12.78 0.35
C MET A 197 -4.66 14.11 0.94
N VAL A 198 -4.70 15.16 0.11
CA VAL A 198 -5.46 16.39 0.29
C VAL A 198 -6.47 16.46 -0.86
N ILE A 199 -7.67 16.94 -0.58
CA ILE A 199 -8.75 17.22 -1.54
C ILE A 199 -9.60 18.34 -0.95
N ASP A 200 -10.26 19.13 -1.81
CA ASP A 200 -11.24 20.14 -1.39
C ASP A 200 -12.59 19.49 -1.05
N ALA A 201 -12.64 18.76 0.07
CA ALA A 201 -13.84 18.13 0.58
C ALA A 201 -13.75 17.88 2.10
N PRO A 202 -14.88 17.90 2.84
CA PRO A 202 -14.91 17.54 4.26
C PRO A 202 -14.42 16.12 4.59
N THR A 203 -14.40 15.24 3.59
CA THR A 203 -13.91 13.85 3.67
C THR A 203 -12.40 13.71 3.43
N SER A 204 -11.67 14.82 3.31
CA SER A 204 -10.24 14.79 2.96
C SER A 204 -9.38 14.05 4.00
N PRO A 205 -8.46 13.16 3.58
CA PRO A 205 -7.67 12.33 4.50
C PRO A 205 -6.89 13.11 5.55
N HIS A 206 -6.26 14.23 5.17
CA HIS A 206 -5.50 15.07 6.10
C HIS A 206 -6.35 15.65 7.25
N LEU A 207 -7.67 15.86 7.04
CA LEU A 207 -8.61 16.33 8.07
C LEU A 207 -8.97 15.23 9.10
N LEU A 208 -8.62 13.96 8.82
CA LEU A 208 -8.84 12.84 9.73
C LEU A 208 -7.69 12.67 10.74
N LEU A 209 -6.52 13.30 10.51
CA LEU A 209 -5.32 13.16 11.35
C LEU A 209 -5.54 13.46 12.85
N PRO A 210 -6.36 14.45 13.28
CA PRO A 210 -6.67 14.67 14.69
C PRO A 210 -7.42 13.51 15.37
N LYS A 211 -8.00 12.59 14.61
CA LYS A 211 -8.71 11.41 15.12
C LYS A 211 -7.80 10.18 15.30
N THR A 212 -6.56 10.22 14.81
CA THR A 212 -5.66 9.05 14.79
C THR A 212 -4.62 9.09 15.90
N ARG A 213 -3.97 7.95 16.15
CA ARG A 213 -2.87 7.83 17.13
C ARG A 213 -1.54 7.38 16.53
N ALA A 214 -1.47 7.24 15.21
CA ALA A 214 -0.36 6.60 14.51
C ALA A 214 0.86 7.51 14.30
N GLU A 215 2.01 6.88 14.08
CA GLU A 215 3.17 7.47 13.38
C GLU A 215 3.03 7.24 11.86
N TYR A 216 3.47 8.21 11.05
CA TYR A 216 3.22 8.26 9.61
C TYR A 216 4.50 8.19 8.77
N LEU A 217 4.46 7.41 7.67
CA LEU A 217 5.41 7.48 6.56
C LEU A 217 4.65 7.88 5.29
N ILE A 218 4.97 9.04 4.72
CA ILE A 218 4.34 9.56 3.50
C ILE A 218 5.42 9.68 2.42
N CYS A 219 5.41 8.76 1.46
CA CYS A 219 6.29 8.78 0.30
C CYS A 219 5.52 9.35 -0.90
N VAL A 220 5.95 10.50 -1.41
CA VAL A 220 5.33 11.23 -2.53
C VAL A 220 6.18 11.04 -3.79
N ALA A 221 5.55 10.86 -4.96
CA ALA A 221 6.28 10.84 -6.23
C ALA A 221 6.70 12.28 -6.61
N GLU A 222 7.83 12.44 -7.31
CA GLU A 222 8.23 13.77 -7.79
C GLU A 222 7.19 14.37 -8.74
N ASN A 223 6.58 13.57 -9.62
CA ASN A 223 5.54 14.06 -10.53
C ASN A 223 4.20 14.36 -9.82
N ASP A 224 3.89 13.68 -8.70
CA ASP A 224 2.74 14.03 -7.85
C ASP A 224 2.97 15.38 -7.14
N ASP A 225 4.19 15.61 -6.62
CA ASP A 225 4.58 16.88 -6.00
C ASP A 225 4.62 18.03 -7.02
N GLN A 226 5.03 17.78 -8.27
CA GLN A 226 4.99 18.78 -9.33
C GLN A 226 3.57 19.18 -9.74
N ARG A 227 2.61 18.25 -9.69
CA ARG A 227 1.20 18.51 -10.01
C ARG A 227 0.50 19.28 -8.88
N ASP A 228 0.71 18.84 -7.63
CA ASP A 228 0.01 19.35 -6.44
C ASP A 228 0.99 19.87 -5.35
N PRO A 229 1.88 20.83 -5.64
CA PRO A 229 3.06 21.15 -4.81
C PRO A 229 2.74 21.69 -3.40
N ALA A 230 1.52 22.18 -3.18
CA ALA A 230 1.08 22.64 -1.87
C ALA A 230 0.65 21.50 -0.94
N ASP A 231 0.42 20.28 -1.45
CA ASP A 231 -0.24 19.23 -0.67
C ASP A 231 0.70 18.57 0.34
N LYS A 232 1.99 18.42 0.03
CA LYS A 232 3.01 18.00 1.02
C LYS A 232 3.08 18.95 2.23
N ASP A 233 2.94 20.25 2.00
CA ASP A 233 3.07 21.27 3.04
C ASP A 233 1.80 21.33 3.90
N LYS A 234 0.62 21.22 3.27
CA LYS A 234 -0.66 21.03 3.98
C LYS A 234 -0.67 19.74 4.80
N LEU A 235 -0.20 18.62 4.24
CA LEU A 235 -0.09 17.33 4.94
C LEU A 235 0.85 17.44 6.14
N LYS A 236 2.03 18.03 5.95
CA LYS A 236 2.98 18.26 7.03
C LYS A 236 2.36 19.14 8.13
N ALA A 237 1.76 20.27 7.78
CA ALA A 237 1.11 21.15 8.74
C ALA A 237 -0.02 20.45 9.51
N ALA A 238 -0.82 19.62 8.85
CA ALA A 238 -1.89 18.85 9.48
C ALA A 238 -1.37 17.72 10.41
N LEU A 239 -0.27 17.05 10.03
CA LEU A 239 0.44 16.07 10.87
C LEU A 239 1.02 16.73 12.12
N ASP A 240 1.72 17.85 11.95
CA ASP A 240 2.32 18.63 13.03
C ASP A 240 1.23 19.16 13.99
N ALA A 241 0.14 19.74 13.46
CA ALA A 241 -0.98 20.27 14.25
C ALA A 241 -1.75 19.17 15.02
N ALA A 242 -1.86 17.96 14.47
CA ALA A 242 -2.42 16.80 15.16
C ALA A 242 -1.41 16.11 16.12
N GLY A 243 -0.16 16.59 16.19
CA GLY A 243 0.91 16.00 16.99
C GLY A 243 1.24 14.57 16.58
N ARG A 244 1.12 14.23 15.29
CA ARG A 244 1.43 12.90 14.75
C ARG A 244 2.91 12.85 14.35
N PRO A 245 3.76 12.01 14.97
CA PRO A 245 5.12 11.79 14.49
C PRO A 245 5.09 11.34 13.03
N SER A 246 5.94 11.90 12.18
CA SER A 246 5.89 11.61 10.75
C SER A 246 7.23 11.78 10.04
N LYS A 247 7.42 10.97 9.01
CA LYS A 247 8.34 11.23 7.91
C LYS A 247 7.51 11.48 6.65
N LEU A 248 7.72 12.62 6.01
CA LEU A 248 7.21 12.91 4.66
C LEU A 248 8.41 13.18 3.75
N GLU A 249 8.48 12.50 2.60
CA GLU A 249 9.55 12.67 1.62
C GLU A 249 9.03 12.60 0.18
N VAL A 250 9.51 13.52 -0.66
CA VAL A 250 9.34 13.51 -2.11
C VAL A 250 10.50 12.72 -2.73
N TYR A 251 10.19 11.69 -3.51
CA TYR A 251 11.17 10.80 -4.10
C TYR A 251 11.56 11.32 -5.51
N ALA A 252 12.71 11.98 -5.60
CA ALA A 252 13.26 12.49 -6.87
C ALA A 252 13.40 11.38 -7.94
N GLY A 253 13.01 11.66 -9.18
CA GLY A 253 12.98 10.70 -10.28
C GLY A 253 11.94 9.59 -10.15
N ALA A 254 11.02 9.66 -9.18
CA ALA A 254 9.91 8.72 -9.05
C ALA A 254 8.63 9.28 -9.67
N ALA A 255 7.92 8.43 -10.43
CA ALA A 255 6.59 8.73 -10.95
C ALA A 255 5.50 7.98 -10.17
N HIS A 256 4.26 8.47 -10.18
CA HIS A 256 3.10 7.84 -9.56
C HIS A 256 3.02 6.33 -9.88
N GLY A 257 3.02 5.47 -8.87
CA GLY A 257 3.12 4.01 -9.04
C GLY A 257 4.52 3.39 -8.90
N TRP A 258 5.58 4.17 -8.70
CA TRP A 258 6.98 3.69 -8.78
C TRP A 258 7.34 2.49 -7.89
N THR A 259 6.60 2.27 -6.80
CA THR A 259 6.87 1.16 -5.86
C THR A 259 6.24 -0.17 -6.27
N VAL A 260 5.43 -0.22 -7.33
CA VAL A 260 4.62 -1.38 -7.69
C VAL A 260 5.39 -2.28 -8.66
N PRO A 261 5.82 -3.50 -8.26
CA PRO A 261 6.62 -4.36 -9.13
C PRO A 261 5.89 -4.73 -10.42
N GLY A 262 6.59 -4.66 -11.54
CA GLY A 262 6.04 -4.93 -12.88
C GLY A 262 5.16 -3.81 -13.45
N GLY A 263 5.02 -2.67 -12.77
CA GLY A 263 4.42 -1.47 -13.35
C GLY A 263 5.35 -0.77 -14.36
N GLN A 264 4.78 -0.04 -15.33
CA GLN A 264 5.51 0.67 -16.39
C GLN A 264 6.58 1.65 -15.85
N VAL A 265 6.34 2.25 -14.68
CA VAL A 265 7.23 3.23 -14.03
C VAL A 265 7.93 2.68 -12.78
N PHE A 266 8.02 1.35 -12.64
CA PHE A 266 8.64 0.71 -11.47
C PHE A 266 10.12 1.11 -11.33
N ASN A 267 10.44 1.83 -10.27
CA ASN A 267 11.80 2.28 -9.97
C ASN A 267 12.34 1.47 -8.78
N LEU A 268 13.04 0.37 -9.07
CA LEU A 268 13.50 -0.58 -8.05
C LEU A 268 14.33 0.09 -6.93
N PRO A 269 15.38 0.91 -7.20
CA PRO A 269 16.13 1.59 -6.14
C PRO A 269 15.26 2.47 -5.22
N ALA A 270 14.35 3.25 -5.80
CA ALA A 270 13.44 4.11 -5.02
C ALA A 270 12.37 3.29 -4.25
N ALA A 271 11.92 2.17 -4.81
CA ALA A 271 11.00 1.24 -4.17
C ALA A 271 11.64 0.52 -2.98
N GLU A 272 12.89 0.06 -3.11
CA GLU A 272 13.65 -0.59 -2.04
C GLU A 272 13.94 0.38 -0.88
N LYS A 273 14.27 1.64 -1.17
CA LYS A 273 14.39 2.69 -0.15
C LYS A 273 13.07 2.87 0.61
N ALA A 274 11.96 3.04 -0.09
CA ALA A 274 10.64 3.21 0.51
C ALA A 274 10.23 1.97 1.35
N TRP A 275 10.62 0.76 0.92
CA TRP A 275 10.39 -0.47 1.67
C TRP A 275 11.26 -0.59 2.94
N ALA A 276 12.51 -0.13 2.88
CA ALA A 276 13.38 -0.08 4.06
C ALA A 276 12.82 0.88 5.13
N GLU A 277 12.29 2.04 4.70
CA GLU A 277 11.65 3.02 5.58
C GLU A 277 10.35 2.48 6.22
N LEU A 278 9.55 1.72 5.45
CA LEU A 278 8.38 1.00 5.96
C LEU A 278 8.74 0.01 7.06
N LEU A 279 9.74 -0.84 6.82
CA LEU A 279 10.19 -1.83 7.81
C LEU A 279 10.81 -1.16 9.04
N ALA A 280 11.50 -0.03 8.88
CA ALA A 280 12.02 0.77 9.99
C ALA A 280 10.93 1.44 10.81
N LEU A 281 9.83 1.90 10.20
CA LEU A 281 8.63 2.38 10.90
C LEU A 281 7.99 1.23 11.70
N TYR A 282 7.61 0.15 11.03
CA TYR A 282 6.92 -0.98 11.67
C TYR A 282 7.76 -1.64 12.77
N GLY A 283 9.06 -1.84 12.54
CA GLY A 283 9.98 -2.39 13.53
C GLY A 283 10.18 -1.52 14.77
N ARG A 284 9.89 -0.21 14.68
CA ARG A 284 9.88 0.72 15.83
C ARG A 284 8.56 0.71 16.59
N VAL A 285 7.41 0.68 15.89
CA VAL A 285 6.11 0.99 16.50
C VAL A 285 5.15 -0.20 16.67
N LEU A 286 5.43 -1.35 16.05
CA LEU A 286 4.63 -2.58 16.16
C LEU A 286 5.28 -3.62 17.10
N VAL A 287 6.01 -3.12 18.11
CA VAL A 287 6.73 -3.89 19.13
C VAL A 287 5.83 -4.42 20.24
#